data_AF-A0A837GB32-F1
#
_entry.id   AF-A0A837GB32-F1
#
_cell.length_a   1.000
_cell.length_b   1.000
_cell.length_c   1.000
_cell.angle_alpha   90.00
_cell.angle_beta   90.00
_cell.angle_gamma   90.00
#
_symmetry.space_group_name_H-M   'P 1'
#
loop_
_entity.id
_entity.type
_entity.pdbx_description
1 polymer ?
#
loop_
_entity_poly.entity_id
_entity_poly.type
_entity_poly.pdbx_seq_one_letter_code
_entity_poly.pdbx_strand_id
1 'polypeptide(L)'
;MLEYLASWASSKSKIFSGESLIVELSEKLGEEIKAQYIEIEGNGLLSRATLWETGNLVLEAIDIESEQHAISEIYELRDHAQLDGKLNWWLSEITTHDKIYI
;
A
#
# COMPACT_ATOMS: atom_id res chain seq x y z
N MET A 1 -9.16 -6.42 -10.80
CA MET A 1 -7.97 -6.29 -9.95
C MET A 1 -7.70 -4.85 -9.57
N LEU A 2 -7.48 -3.89 -10.49
CA LEU A 2 -7.28 -2.47 -10.13
C LEU A 2 -8.39 -1.89 -9.23
N GLU A 3 -9.66 -2.07 -9.62
CA GLU A 3 -10.81 -1.58 -8.83
C GLU A 3 -10.95 -2.24 -7.46
N TYR A 4 -10.30 -3.39 -7.26
CA TYR A 4 -10.24 -4.04 -5.97
C TYR A 4 -9.41 -3.23 -4.98
N LEU A 5 -8.39 -2.48 -5.44
CA LEU A 5 -7.55 -1.64 -4.59
C LEU A 5 -8.38 -0.56 -3.88
N ALA A 6 -9.30 0.08 -4.60
CA ALA A 6 -10.23 1.06 -4.03
C ALA A 6 -11.18 0.42 -2.99
N SER A 7 -11.71 -0.77 -3.31
CA SER A 7 -12.60 -1.52 -2.42
C SER A 7 -11.87 -1.95 -1.14
N TRP A 8 -10.62 -2.42 -1.28
CA TRP A 8 -9.75 -2.77 -0.17
C TRP A 8 -9.48 -1.56 0.71
N ALA A 9 -9.07 -0.42 0.15
CA ALA A 9 -8.82 0.81 0.88
C ALA A 9 -10.06 1.25 1.68
N SER A 10 -11.24 1.24 1.04
CA SER A 10 -12.51 1.55 1.71
C SER A 10 -12.77 0.62 2.90
N SER A 11 -12.50 -0.68 2.77
CA SER A 11 -12.65 -1.66 3.86
C SER A 11 -11.75 -1.40 5.07
N LYS A 12 -10.63 -0.69 4.89
CA LYS A 12 -9.62 -0.39 5.92
C LYS A 12 -9.75 1.02 6.50
N SER A 13 -10.73 1.80 6.06
CA SER A 13 -10.99 3.19 6.51
C SER A 13 -10.95 3.38 8.03
N LYS A 14 -11.49 2.44 8.82
CA LYS A 14 -11.45 2.49 10.29
C LYS A 14 -10.03 2.41 10.86
N ILE A 15 -9.17 1.57 10.27
CA ILE A 15 -7.78 1.44 10.67
C ILE A 15 -7.04 2.72 10.34
N PHE A 16 -7.22 3.24 9.12
CA PHE A 16 -6.60 4.50 8.70
C PHE A 16 -6.96 5.65 9.64
N SER A 17 -8.25 5.80 9.96
CA SER A 17 -8.68 6.83 10.91
C SER A 17 -8.19 6.61 12.34
N GLY A 18 -8.07 5.34 12.77
CA GLY A 18 -7.67 5.01 14.14
C GLY A 18 -6.18 5.23 14.39
N GLU A 19 -5.34 4.97 13.39
CA GLU A 19 -3.89 5.15 13.43
C GLU A 19 -3.47 6.53 12.85
N SER A 20 -4.43 7.42 12.56
CA SER A 20 -4.18 8.76 11.98
C SER A 20 -3.38 8.74 10.67
N LEU A 21 -3.60 7.73 9.84
CA LEU A 21 -2.95 7.57 8.54
C LEU A 21 -3.66 8.41 7.48
N ILE A 22 -2.88 9.18 6.71
CA ILE A 22 -3.35 9.90 5.54
C ILE A 22 -3.29 8.94 4.36
N VAL A 23 -4.40 8.81 3.63
CA VAL A 23 -4.50 7.83 2.54
C VAL A 23 -5.00 8.50 1.27
N GLU A 24 -4.25 8.32 0.19
CA GLU A 24 -4.59 8.82 -1.13
C GLU A 24 -4.63 7.67 -2.13
N LEU A 25 -5.68 7.63 -2.95
CA LEU A 25 -5.80 6.67 -4.05
C LEU A 25 -5.61 7.42 -5.38
N SER A 26 -4.71 6.94 -6.21
CA SER A 26 -4.48 7.52 -7.53
C SER A 26 -5.65 7.27 -8.47
N GLU A 27 -5.76 8.10 -9.51
CA GLU A 27 -6.49 7.72 -10.71
C GLU A 27 -5.80 6.52 -11.39
N LYS A 28 -6.50 5.87 -12.34
CA LYS A 28 -5.88 4.85 -13.17
C LYS A 28 -4.92 5.54 -14.15
N LEU A 29 -3.65 5.16 -14.13
CA LEU A 29 -2.56 5.70 -14.94
C LEU A 29 -2.21 4.73 -16.08
N GLY A 30 -1.68 5.23 -17.20
CA GLY A 30 -1.18 4.42 -18.32
C GLY A 30 -2.18 4.25 -19.48
N GLU A 31 -1.67 4.31 -20.72
CA GLU A 31 -2.47 4.19 -21.94
C GLU A 31 -2.66 2.73 -22.37
N GLU A 32 -1.57 1.96 -22.47
CA GLU A 32 -1.60 0.56 -22.91
C GLU A 32 -1.70 -0.44 -21.74
N ILE A 33 -0.92 -0.22 -20.67
CA ILE A 33 -0.96 -1.01 -19.45
C ILE A 33 -1.36 -0.09 -18.31
N LYS A 34 -2.53 -0.32 -17.71
CA LYS A 34 -3.02 0.51 -16.63
C LYS A 34 -2.39 0.14 -15.29
N ALA A 35 -2.16 1.13 -14.46
CA ALA A 35 -1.77 0.99 -13.07
C ALA A 35 -2.63 1.88 -12.17
N GLN A 36 -2.71 1.51 -10.90
CA GLN A 36 -3.30 2.34 -9.84
C GLN A 36 -2.48 2.14 -8.59
N TYR A 37 -2.27 3.20 -7.82
CA TYR A 37 -1.59 3.10 -6.53
C TYR A 37 -2.43 3.67 -5.41
N ILE A 38 -2.16 3.16 -4.21
CA ILE A 38 -2.56 3.77 -2.95
C ILE A 38 -1.30 4.23 -2.23
N GLU A 39 -1.34 5.44 -1.72
CA GLU A 39 -0.31 6.03 -0.87
C GLU A 39 -0.88 6.16 0.54
N ILE A 40 -0.03 5.84 1.52
CA ILE A 40 -0.33 5.91 2.94
C ILE A 40 0.83 6.62 3.61
N GLU A 41 0.54 7.75 4.23
CA GLU A 41 1.49 8.52 5.05
C GLU A 41 1.09 8.45 6.52
N GLY A 42 2.06 8.14 7.37
CA GLY A 42 1.90 8.09 8.82
C GLY A 42 2.94 7.16 9.47
N ASN A 43 3.05 7.20 10.80
CA ASN A 43 4.02 6.39 11.56
C ASN A 43 5.48 6.55 11.08
N GLY A 44 5.85 7.77 10.70
CA GLY A 44 7.19 8.08 10.15
C GLY A 44 7.45 7.53 8.74
N LEU A 45 6.46 6.91 8.10
CA LEU A 45 6.60 6.30 6.78
C LEU A 45 5.79 7.01 5.70
N LEU A 46 6.37 7.10 4.51
CA LEU A 46 5.66 7.32 3.25
C LEU A 46 5.61 5.99 2.50
N SER A 47 4.42 5.42 2.39
CA SER A 47 4.23 4.06 1.87
C SER A 47 3.37 4.05 0.63
N ARG A 48 3.75 3.27 -0.39
CA ARG A 48 3.00 3.15 -1.64
C ARG A 48 2.80 1.69 -2.05
N ALA A 49 1.56 1.34 -2.40
CA ALA A 49 1.24 0.08 -3.05
C ALA A 49 0.76 0.35 -4.47
N THR A 50 1.57 -0.01 -5.46
CA THR A 50 1.25 0.16 -6.89
C THR A 50 0.83 -1.18 -7.48
N LEU A 51 -0.35 -1.23 -8.10
CA LEU A 51 -0.90 -2.41 -8.73
C LEU A 51 -1.06 -2.16 -10.23
N TRP A 52 -0.53 -3.06 -11.04
CA TRP A 52 -0.68 -3.03 -12.49
C TRP A 52 -1.80 -3.97 -12.92
N GLU A 53 -2.45 -3.68 -14.04
CA GLU A 53 -3.50 -4.54 -14.61
C GLU A 53 -3.00 -5.94 -14.97
N THR A 54 -1.68 -6.09 -15.17
CA THR A 54 -1.01 -7.38 -15.40
C THR A 54 -1.00 -8.28 -14.17
N GLY A 55 -1.36 -7.76 -12.99
CA GLY A 55 -1.30 -8.47 -11.71
C GLY A 55 0.03 -8.28 -10.95
N ASN A 56 0.95 -7.46 -11.48
CA ASN A 56 2.12 -7.05 -10.70
C ASN A 56 1.68 -6.11 -9.57
N LEU A 57 2.21 -6.33 -8.38
CA LEU A 57 2.06 -5.48 -7.21
C LEU A 57 3.45 -5.11 -6.71
N VAL A 58 3.71 -3.82 -6.56
CA VAL A 58 4.91 -3.29 -5.92
C VAL A 58 4.48 -2.64 -4.61
N LEU A 59 5.13 -3.01 -3.51
CA LEU A 59 4.89 -2.52 -2.17
C LEU A 59 6.14 -1.84 -1.66
N GLU A 60 6.00 -0.57 -1.29
CA GLU A 60 7.10 0.27 -0.84
C GLU A 60 6.71 0.98 0.46
N ALA A 61 7.69 1.16 1.33
CA ALA A 61 7.61 2.06 2.48
C ALA A 61 8.98 2.70 2.69
N ILE A 62 9.00 4.02 2.74
CA ILE A 62 10.20 4.83 2.93
C ILE A 62 10.09 5.53 4.27
N ASP A 63 11.12 5.39 5.09
CA ASP A 63 11.27 6.17 6.32
C ASP A 63 11.55 7.62 5.97
N ILE A 64 10.69 8.53 6.46
CA ILE A 64 10.70 9.94 6.08
C ILE A 64 11.96 10.66 6.60
N GLU A 65 12.51 10.23 7.74
CA GLU A 65 13.66 10.90 8.35
C GLU A 65 14.99 10.46 7.71
N SER A 66 15.15 9.16 7.47
CA SER A 66 16.38 8.54 6.97
C SER A 66 16.41 8.37 5.45
N GLU A 67 15.27 8.57 4.78
CA GLU A 67 15.04 8.31 3.35
C GLU A 67 15.36 6.86 2.93
N GLN A 68 15.42 5.93 3.89
CA GLN A 68 15.70 4.53 3.60
C GLN A 68 14.43 3.75 3.33
N HIS A 69 14.52 2.78 2.41
CA HIS A 69 13.44 1.84 2.17
C HIS A 69 13.30 0.87 3.35
N ALA A 70 12.23 1.03 4.12
CA ALA A 70 11.81 0.08 5.14
C ALA A 70 11.18 -1.17 4.50
N ILE A 71 10.46 -1.00 3.38
CA ILE A 71 9.85 -2.07 2.59
C ILE A 71 10.10 -1.80 1.09
N SER A 72 10.50 -2.84 0.35
CA SER A 72 10.58 -2.82 -1.11
C SER A 72 10.38 -4.24 -1.64
N GLU A 73 9.13 -4.56 -1.99
CA GLU A 73 8.70 -5.92 -2.35
C GLU A 73 7.92 -5.91 -3.67
N ILE A 74 8.12 -6.94 -4.50
CA ILE A 74 7.44 -7.09 -5.78
C ILE A 74 6.79 -8.47 -5.85
N TYR A 75 5.52 -8.51 -6.24
CA TYR A 75 4.73 -9.73 -6.34
C TYR A 75 4.02 -9.83 -7.68
N GLU A 76 4.01 -11.02 -8.28
CA GLU A 76 3.06 -11.38 -9.34
C GLU A 76 1.85 -12.07 -8.72
N LEU A 77 0.69 -11.44 -8.85
CA LEU A 77 -0.57 -11.90 -8.27
C LEU A 77 -1.46 -12.51 -9.33
N ARG A 78 -2.17 -13.57 -8.96
CA ARG A 78 -3.10 -14.31 -9.84
C ARG A 78 -4.56 -14.06 -9.52
N ASP A 79 -4.87 -13.64 -8.29
CA ASP A 79 -6.23 -13.41 -7.83
C ASP A 79 -6.32 -12.35 -6.72
N HIS A 80 -7.57 -11.98 -6.37
CA HIS A 80 -7.84 -10.98 -5.34
C HIS A 80 -7.51 -11.46 -3.91
N ALA A 81 -7.46 -12.76 -3.64
CA ALA A 81 -7.14 -13.27 -2.30
C ALA A 81 -5.64 -13.09 -2.00
N GLN A 82 -4.78 -13.32 -3.00
CA GLN A 82 -3.35 -13.01 -2.90
C GLN A 82 -3.11 -11.50 -2.72
N LEU A 83 -3.85 -10.67 -3.48
CA LEU A 83 -3.80 -9.22 -3.33
C LEU A 83 -4.19 -8.75 -1.93
N ASP A 84 -5.35 -9.20 -1.42
CA ASP A 84 -5.83 -8.85 -0.08
C ASP A 84 -4.81 -9.27 0.99
N GLY A 85 -4.29 -10.49 0.90
CA GLY A 85 -3.27 -10.99 1.84
C GLY A 85 -2.00 -10.13 1.86
N LYS A 86 -1.48 -9.75 0.68
CA LYS A 86 -0.27 -8.92 0.58
C LYS A 86 -0.49 -7.48 1.05
N LEU A 87 -1.62 -6.87 0.69
CA LEU A 87 -1.96 -5.53 1.16
C LEU A 87 -2.21 -5.50 2.68
N ASN A 88 -2.85 -6.53 3.25
CA ASN A 88 -3.07 -6.62 4.69
C ASN A 88 -1.76 -6.81 5.47
N TRP A 89 -0.85 -7.66 4.97
CA TRP A 89 0.48 -7.80 5.54
C TRP A 89 1.23 -6.46 5.52
N TRP A 90 1.29 -5.81 4.36
CA TRP A 90 1.95 -4.52 4.19
C TRP A 90 1.40 -3.44 5.13
N LEU A 91 0.06 -3.34 5.24
CA LEU A 91 -0.58 -2.43 6.19
C LEU A 91 -0.21 -2.76 7.65
N SER A 92 -0.08 -4.04 8.00
CA SER A 92 0.39 -4.45 9.32
C SER A 92 1.81 -3.93 9.59
N GLU A 93 2.73 -4.08 8.64
CA GLU A 93 4.11 -3.60 8.80
C GLU A 93 4.14 -2.08 9.04
N ILE A 94 3.42 -1.30 8.21
CA ILE A 94 3.32 0.17 8.32
C ILE A 94 2.74 0.60 9.67
N THR A 95 1.70 -0.09 10.14
CA THR A 95 1.04 0.24 11.43
C THR A 95 1.87 -0.16 12.66
N THR A 96 2.92 -0.96 12.47
CA THR A 96 3.82 -1.40 13.55
C THR A 96 5.17 -0.69 13.56
N HIS A 97 5.54 0.04 12.50
CA HIS A 97 6.86 0.61 12.33
C HIS A 97 7.32 1.51 13.50
N ASP A 98 6.48 2.45 13.92
CA ASP A 98 6.77 3.40 15.01
C ASP A 98 6.82 2.74 16.41
N LYS A 99 6.38 1.49 16.54
CA LYS A 99 6.29 0.78 17.84
C LYS A 99 7.59 0.05 18.19
N ILE A 100 8.62 0.10 17.33
CA ILE A 100 9.88 -0.61 17.51
C ILE A 100 10.93 0.25 18.23
N TYR A 101 10.73 1.56 18.32
CA TYR A 101 11.59 2.47 19.10
C TYR A 101 11.01 2.71 20.51
N ILE A 102 11.23 1.75 21.44
CA ILE A 102 11.02 1.94 22.89
C ILE A 102 12.28 1.52 23.65
#